data_AF-A0A9P6PAS6-F1
#
_entry.id   AF-A0A9P6PAS6-F1
#
_cell.length_a   1.000
_cell.length_b   1.000
_cell.length_c   1.000
_cell.angle_alpha   90.00
_cell.angle_beta   90.00
_cell.angle_gamma   90.00
#
_symmetry.space_group_name_H-M   'P 1'
#
loop_
_entity.id
_entity.type
_entity.pdbx_description
1 polymer ?
#
loop_
_entity_poly.entity_id
_entity_poly.type
_entity_poly.pdbx_seq_one_letter_code
_entity_poly.pdbx_strand_id
1 'polypeptide(L)'
;MQLTPTEGFMSSRADISSTNIHLLTMDRTPLEHDAEYFQRTTVSGVRWSMAQLMEACHTLLFSATLVQRTLRRILTCIVNDNLTSAFTPILQKTKANSERLAQALESPSMDLTRQAALTIATLKELCLLIKARLSTLVQVLEPKYARHILLSIHGATVDMKEAWEILSPLLSGESTPQRTPSHAMQSYFPLIRPSPMLQATSSTPTSNISNSSSHKASNLSPLPSSLPSIRGRSQSEQMTSPIMSPLTSPNTEDSTSLFNHLKLAVMGSVSVVELLNQSIEETLAMDISSTLAKKLNDLARIGQQAAELTLRLDKALENMTTKDEQPSSATRKESSRRFWEDANGYLKAIVLVMSSVRAVSTEEEFAWPKAVKQGCLHVTRVTAEVAKLWNNDSVFAEDGYYLGGDDKQHHPIQRSASSSDQNLLPAQLSSSPSFIASDIPMNRKNSQTSSPQKSDP
;
A
#
# COMPACT_ATOMS: atom_id res chain seq x y z
N MET A 1 -49.10 50.08 -1.92
CA MET A 1 -48.68 48.67 -1.93
C MET A 1 -47.21 48.60 -2.32
N GLN A 2 -46.36 48.17 -1.41
CA GLN A 2 -44.97 47.76 -1.65
C GLN A 2 -44.69 46.61 -0.69
N LEU A 3 -44.00 45.57 -1.15
CA LEU A 3 -43.60 44.41 -0.34
C LEU A 3 -42.11 44.19 -0.55
N THR A 4 -41.36 44.09 0.56
CA THR A 4 -39.95 43.67 0.57
C THR A 4 -39.77 42.69 1.74
N PRO A 5 -39.40 41.42 1.49
CA PRO A 5 -38.99 40.51 2.55
C PRO A 5 -37.53 40.79 2.92
N THR A 6 -37.19 40.69 4.20
CA THR A 6 -35.80 40.76 4.69
C THR A 6 -35.46 39.43 5.34
N GLU A 7 -34.82 38.52 4.59
CA GLU A 7 -34.41 37.22 5.14
C GLU A 7 -33.07 37.35 5.89
N GLY A 8 -33.13 37.14 7.21
CA GLY A 8 -31.95 37.10 8.06
C GLY A 8 -31.28 35.72 8.04
N PHE A 9 -30.20 35.57 7.28
CA PHE A 9 -29.37 34.36 7.31
C PHE A 9 -28.69 34.18 8.67
N MET A 10 -29.20 33.28 9.51
CA MET A 10 -28.51 32.86 10.72
C MET A 10 -27.35 31.93 10.36
N SER A 11 -26.11 32.41 10.53
CA SER A 11 -24.91 31.61 10.29
C SER A 11 -24.74 30.55 11.39
N SER A 12 -25.10 29.30 11.08
CA SER A 12 -24.95 28.18 12.01
C SER A 12 -23.47 27.79 12.14
N ARG A 13 -22.83 28.28 13.21
CA ARG A 13 -21.42 28.03 13.52
C ARG A 13 -21.28 26.68 14.22
N ALA A 14 -20.92 25.65 13.47
CA ALA A 14 -20.69 24.31 14.01
C ALA A 14 -19.36 24.25 14.79
N ASP A 15 -19.44 24.22 16.12
CA ASP A 15 -18.27 24.03 16.99
C ASP A 15 -17.78 22.57 16.91
N ILE A 16 -16.74 22.35 16.09
CA ILE A 16 -16.08 21.05 15.96
C ILE A 16 -15.21 20.82 17.20
N SER A 17 -15.71 19.97 18.11
CA SER A 17 -15.00 19.55 19.32
C SER A 17 -13.60 19.03 19.00
N SER A 18 -12.59 19.51 19.73
CA SER A 18 -11.18 19.19 19.49
C SER A 18 -10.81 17.83 20.09
N THR A 19 -10.97 16.76 19.31
CA THR A 19 -10.52 15.42 19.68
C THR A 19 -8.99 15.39 19.79
N ASN A 20 -8.46 15.32 21.01
CA ASN A 20 -7.02 15.23 21.28
C ASN A 20 -6.44 13.90 20.76
N ILE A 21 -5.77 13.97 19.60
CA ILE A 21 -4.97 12.85 19.07
C ILE A 21 -3.60 12.88 19.76
N HIS A 22 -3.35 11.93 20.66
CA HIS A 22 -2.04 11.72 21.29
C HIS A 22 -1.00 11.23 20.26
N LEU A 23 -0.45 12.15 19.46
CA LEU A 23 0.47 11.84 18.37
C LEU A 23 1.91 11.72 18.86
N LEU A 24 2.28 10.51 19.31
CA LEU A 24 3.59 10.04 19.78
C LEU A 24 4.72 11.09 19.80
N THR A 25 5.14 11.44 21.02
CA THR A 25 6.22 12.40 21.28
C THR A 25 7.56 11.65 21.33
N MET A 26 8.22 11.52 20.17
CA MET A 26 9.59 11.01 20.05
C MET A 26 10.61 12.07 20.50
N ASP A 27 10.62 12.38 21.80
CA ASP A 27 11.56 13.30 22.44
C ASP A 27 12.42 12.57 23.50
N ARG A 28 13.65 13.05 23.71
CA ARG A 28 14.69 12.34 24.48
C ARG A 28 14.81 12.87 25.92
N THR A 29 14.05 12.28 26.83
CA THR A 29 14.43 12.21 28.26
C THR A 29 14.18 10.81 28.80
N PRO A 30 15.09 10.22 29.61
CA PRO A 30 14.86 8.93 30.23
C PRO A 30 14.01 9.10 31.50
N LEU A 31 12.72 8.83 31.38
CA LEU A 31 11.86 8.56 32.54
C LEU A 31 11.56 7.06 32.58
N GLU A 32 12.26 6.36 33.46
CA GLU A 32 11.97 4.97 33.79
C GLU A 32 10.60 4.89 34.49
N HIS A 33 9.65 4.12 33.96
CA HIS A 33 8.87 3.10 34.70
C HIS A 33 7.83 2.36 33.83
N ASP A 34 7.18 3.02 32.85
CA ASP A 34 6.04 2.44 32.10
C ASP A 34 6.42 1.75 30.76
N ALA A 35 7.38 0.82 30.76
CA ALA A 35 8.00 0.27 29.55
C ALA A 35 7.77 -1.24 29.26
N GLU A 36 6.91 -1.94 30.00
CA GLU A 36 6.81 -3.41 29.90
C GLU A 36 5.93 -3.95 28.75
N TYR A 37 4.90 -3.22 28.30
CA TYR A 37 3.85 -3.80 27.45
C TYR A 37 4.22 -4.06 25.97
N PHE A 38 5.46 -3.77 25.55
CA PHE A 38 5.92 -3.97 24.17
C PHE A 38 7.36 -4.53 24.05
N GLN A 39 7.84 -5.26 25.05
CA GLN A 39 9.09 -6.02 24.93
C GLN A 39 8.92 -7.23 23.99
N ARG A 40 9.03 -7.00 22.66
CA ARG A 40 9.46 -8.06 21.74
C ARG A 40 10.82 -8.56 22.24
N THR A 41 10.97 -9.88 22.37
CA THR A 41 12.17 -10.53 22.87
C THR A 41 13.41 -10.13 22.06
N THR A 42 14.28 -9.32 22.65
CA THR A 42 15.53 -8.88 22.04
C THR A 42 16.56 -10.02 22.08
N VAL A 43 16.45 -10.95 21.13
CA VAL A 43 17.38 -12.07 20.97
C VAL A 43 18.78 -11.52 20.67
N SER A 44 19.61 -11.43 21.70
CA SER A 44 20.95 -10.86 21.63
C SER A 44 21.88 -11.70 20.75
N GLY A 45 22.23 -11.19 19.56
CA GLY A 45 23.20 -11.83 18.67
C GLY A 45 22.72 -12.11 17.23
N VAL A 46 21.56 -11.60 16.81
CA VAL A 46 21.15 -11.67 15.40
C VAL A 46 22.19 -10.97 14.51
N ARG A 47 22.92 -11.76 13.70
CA ARG A 47 23.72 -11.25 12.59
C ARG A 47 22.78 -10.89 11.44
N TRP A 48 22.57 -9.59 11.23
CA TRP A 48 21.87 -9.10 10.04
C TRP A 48 22.57 -9.57 8.76
N SER A 49 21.79 -10.05 7.79
CA SER A 49 22.30 -10.44 6.48
C SER A 49 22.39 -9.23 5.55
N MET A 50 23.24 -9.30 4.51
CA MET A 50 23.27 -8.27 3.46
C MET A 50 21.91 -8.13 2.76
N ALA A 51 21.14 -9.22 2.64
CA ALA A 51 19.79 -9.19 2.08
C ALA A 51 18.84 -8.32 2.92
N GLN A 52 18.86 -8.44 4.24
CA GLN A 52 18.05 -7.61 5.15
C GLN A 52 18.45 -6.13 5.07
N LEU A 53 19.73 -5.81 4.87
CA LEU A 53 20.18 -4.43 4.65
C LEU A 53 19.67 -3.88 3.31
N MET A 54 19.75 -4.66 2.23
CA MET A 54 19.22 -4.27 0.91
C MET A 54 17.70 -4.08 0.94
N GLU A 55 16.98 -5.00 1.58
CA GLU A 55 15.53 -4.94 1.79
C GLU A 55 15.12 -3.68 2.56
N ALA A 56 15.75 -3.41 3.71
CA ALA A 56 15.53 -2.19 4.49
C ALA A 56 15.77 -0.91 3.66
N CYS A 57 16.78 -0.92 2.80
CA CYS A 57 17.09 0.21 1.92
C CYS A 57 16.08 0.35 0.76
N HIS A 58 15.56 -0.74 0.19
CA HIS A 58 14.47 -0.72 -0.79
C HIS A 58 13.17 -0.18 -0.17
N THR A 59 12.78 -0.67 1.00
CA THR A 59 11.59 -0.18 1.73
C THR A 59 11.74 1.31 2.04
N LEU A 60 12.88 1.73 2.59
CA LEU A 60 13.17 3.14 2.86
C LEU A 60 13.08 4.03 1.61
N LEU A 61 13.56 3.56 0.45
CA LEU A 61 13.48 4.26 -0.83
C LEU A 61 12.03 4.37 -1.35
N PHE A 62 11.24 3.31 -1.19
CA PHE A 62 9.81 3.31 -1.49
C PHE A 62 9.05 4.32 -0.63
N SER A 63 9.23 4.27 0.69
CA SER A 63 8.57 5.17 1.65
C SER A 63 8.97 6.63 1.42
N ALA A 64 10.25 6.88 1.08
CA ALA A 64 10.71 8.21 0.70
C ALA A 64 9.98 8.74 -0.53
N THR A 65 9.85 7.90 -1.56
CA THR A 65 9.19 8.24 -2.83
C THR A 65 7.69 8.45 -2.64
N LEU A 66 7.05 7.61 -1.82
CA LEU A 66 5.62 7.71 -1.49
C LEU A 66 5.28 9.02 -0.76
N VAL A 67 6.01 9.35 0.31
CA VAL A 67 5.78 10.60 1.06
C VAL A 67 6.05 11.82 0.17
N GLN A 68 7.12 11.82 -0.63
CA GLN A 68 7.40 12.89 -1.58
C GLN A 68 6.29 13.06 -2.64
N ARG A 69 5.81 11.97 -3.25
CA ARG A 69 4.77 11.99 -4.29
C ARG A 69 3.42 12.44 -3.72
N THR A 70 3.04 11.93 -2.54
CA THR A 70 1.81 12.34 -1.85
C THR A 70 1.85 13.82 -1.47
N LEU A 71 2.95 14.30 -0.89
CA LEU A 71 3.06 15.69 -0.47
C LEU A 71 3.14 16.67 -1.66
N ARG A 72 3.87 16.32 -2.73
CA ARG A 72 3.89 17.12 -3.97
C ARG A 72 2.50 17.26 -4.58
N ARG A 73 1.74 16.16 -4.68
CA ARG A 73 0.33 16.19 -5.15
C ARG A 73 -0.55 17.08 -4.27
N ILE A 74 -0.36 17.02 -2.96
CA ILE A 74 -1.07 17.87 -1.99
C ILE A 74 -0.74 19.35 -2.21
N LEU A 75 0.53 19.72 -2.36
CA LEU A 75 0.94 21.10 -2.60
C LEU A 75 0.46 21.64 -3.96
N THR A 76 0.33 20.80 -4.99
CA THR A 76 -0.31 21.20 -6.26
C THR A 76 -1.82 21.40 -6.17
N CYS A 77 -2.48 20.92 -5.10
CA CYS A 77 -3.90 21.14 -4.85
C CYS A 77 -4.18 22.32 -3.91
N ILE A 78 -3.18 22.83 -3.17
CA ILE A 78 -3.35 23.95 -2.23
C ILE A 78 -2.74 25.22 -2.83
N VAL A 79 -3.58 26.24 -3.06
CA VAL A 79 -3.12 27.59 -3.43
C VAL A 79 -2.60 28.33 -2.18
N ASN A 80 -1.41 27.93 -1.69
CA ASN A 80 -0.77 28.52 -0.52
C ASN A 80 0.76 28.52 -0.65
N ASP A 81 1.31 29.64 -1.12
CA ASP A 81 2.74 29.80 -1.38
C ASP A 81 3.61 29.67 -0.11
N ASN A 82 3.06 29.96 1.06
CA ASN A 82 3.77 29.80 2.34
C ASN A 82 3.97 28.32 2.71
N LEU A 83 3.04 27.44 2.35
CA LEU A 83 3.24 25.99 2.49
C LEU A 83 4.19 25.46 1.41
N THR A 84 3.99 25.85 0.15
CA THR A 84 4.82 25.39 -0.97
C THR A 84 6.28 25.81 -0.82
N SER A 85 6.55 27.04 -0.42
CA SER A 85 7.92 27.53 -0.14
C SER A 85 8.56 26.85 1.07
N ALA A 86 7.81 26.58 2.15
CA ALA A 86 8.32 25.87 3.32
C ALA A 86 8.69 24.41 3.00
N PHE A 87 7.89 23.71 2.20
CA PHE A 87 8.12 22.29 1.88
C PHE A 87 9.10 22.05 0.71
N THR A 88 9.26 23.00 -0.22
CA THR A 88 10.11 22.81 -1.42
C THR A 88 11.57 22.46 -1.09
N PRO A 89 12.29 23.16 -0.18
CA PRO A 89 13.69 22.84 0.12
C PRO A 89 13.87 21.42 0.68
N ILE A 90 13.02 20.99 1.62
CA ILE A 90 13.11 19.65 2.20
C ILE A 90 12.66 18.57 1.19
N LEU A 91 11.70 18.85 0.31
CA LEU A 91 11.32 17.96 -0.79
C LEU A 91 12.40 17.82 -1.88
N GLN A 92 13.29 18.81 -2.03
CA GLN A 92 14.49 18.70 -2.88
C GLN A 92 15.60 17.91 -2.15
N LYS A 93 15.86 18.24 -0.88
CA LYS A 93 16.87 17.59 -0.02
C LYS A 93 16.61 16.08 0.15
N THR A 94 15.36 15.70 0.43
CA THR A 94 14.95 14.30 0.55
C THR A 94 15.06 13.57 -0.80
N LYS A 95 14.66 14.21 -1.92
CA LYS A 95 14.83 13.62 -3.26
C LYS A 95 16.28 13.30 -3.55
N ALA A 96 17.19 14.24 -3.33
CA ALA A 96 18.62 14.07 -3.61
C ALA A 96 19.26 12.96 -2.76
N ASN A 97 18.77 12.72 -1.53
CA ASN A 97 19.21 11.57 -0.73
C ASN A 97 18.60 10.25 -1.21
N SER A 98 17.32 10.22 -1.62
CA SER A 98 16.71 9.05 -2.27
C SER A 98 17.45 8.65 -3.55
N GLU A 99 17.87 9.62 -4.37
CA GLU A 99 18.65 9.38 -5.59
C GLU A 99 20.03 8.78 -5.29
N ARG A 100 20.71 9.25 -4.23
CA ARG A 100 21.98 8.64 -3.75
C ARG A 100 21.80 7.25 -3.16
N LEU A 101 20.69 6.99 -2.46
CA LEU A 101 20.38 5.67 -1.92
C LEU A 101 20.12 4.66 -3.04
N ALA A 102 19.37 5.05 -4.08
CA ALA A 102 19.18 4.23 -5.28
C ALA A 102 20.53 3.90 -5.96
N GLN A 103 21.40 4.89 -6.15
CA GLN A 103 22.75 4.68 -6.69
C GLN A 103 23.63 3.79 -5.81
N ALA A 104 23.43 3.77 -4.49
CA ALA A 104 24.16 2.90 -3.56
C ALA A 104 23.64 1.45 -3.56
N LEU A 105 22.37 1.24 -3.92
CA LEU A 105 21.80 -0.10 -4.15
C LEU A 105 22.31 -0.70 -5.47
N GLU A 106 22.53 0.13 -6.49
CA GLU A 106 23.07 -0.28 -7.79
C GLU A 106 24.61 -0.45 -7.80
N SER A 107 25.33 0.22 -6.90
CA SER A 107 26.80 0.27 -6.91
C SER A 107 27.45 -0.28 -5.62
N PRO A 108 28.18 -1.41 -5.67
CA PRO A 108 28.82 -2.02 -4.50
C PRO A 108 30.04 -1.21 -3.97
N SER A 109 30.34 -0.07 -4.58
CA SER A 109 31.42 0.84 -4.17
C SER A 109 30.97 1.93 -3.20
N MET A 110 29.66 2.11 -2.99
CA MET A 110 29.12 3.17 -2.14
C MET A 110 28.68 2.67 -0.78
N ASP A 111 28.89 3.52 0.23
CA ASP A 111 28.49 3.31 1.63
C ASP A 111 26.95 3.37 1.78
N LEU A 112 26.31 2.23 1.49
CA LEU A 112 24.86 2.03 1.54
C LEU A 112 24.29 2.38 2.92
N THR A 113 24.94 1.91 3.98
CA THR A 113 24.56 2.15 5.39
C THR A 113 24.44 3.65 5.68
N ARG A 114 25.41 4.45 5.22
CA ARG A 114 25.40 5.91 5.38
C ARG A 114 24.39 6.61 4.48
N GLN A 115 24.18 6.19 3.24
CA GLN A 115 23.13 6.78 2.39
C GLN A 115 21.73 6.49 2.95
N ALA A 116 21.51 5.31 3.54
CA ALA A 116 20.27 4.98 4.22
C ALA A 116 20.08 5.83 5.48
N ALA A 117 21.12 5.98 6.32
CA ALA A 117 21.09 6.85 7.49
C ALA A 117 20.79 8.33 7.14
N LEU A 118 21.41 8.86 6.08
CA LEU A 118 21.14 10.21 5.56
C LEU A 118 19.70 10.34 5.04
N THR A 119 19.16 9.30 4.41
CA THR A 119 17.77 9.28 3.91
C THR A 119 16.78 9.28 5.06
N ILE A 120 16.98 8.44 6.10
CA ILE A 120 16.18 8.45 7.33
C ILE A 120 16.22 9.83 8.00
N ALA A 121 17.39 10.45 8.10
CA ALA A 121 17.52 11.78 8.70
C ALA A 121 16.66 12.84 7.96
N THR A 122 16.70 12.85 6.61
CA THR A 122 15.87 13.78 5.82
C THR A 122 14.38 13.44 5.82
N LEU A 123 13.99 12.16 5.92
CA LEU A 123 12.60 11.78 6.08
C LEU A 123 12.05 12.16 7.46
N LYS A 124 12.84 11.99 8.52
CA LYS A 124 12.47 12.45 9.87
C LYS A 124 12.25 13.97 9.88
N GLU A 125 13.14 14.74 9.27
CA GLU A 125 13.01 16.19 9.08
C GLU A 125 11.74 16.57 8.30
N LEU A 126 11.44 15.86 7.20
CA LEU A 126 10.22 16.04 6.42
C LEU A 126 8.95 15.73 7.24
N CYS A 127 8.91 14.59 7.92
CA CYS A 127 7.79 14.18 8.78
C CYS A 127 7.57 15.16 9.95
N LEU A 128 8.64 15.69 10.55
CA LEU A 128 8.55 16.73 11.59
C LEU A 128 7.99 18.04 11.04
N LEU A 129 8.40 18.47 9.84
CA LEU A 129 7.82 19.67 9.20
C LEU A 129 6.33 19.47 8.87
N ILE A 130 5.93 18.27 8.42
CA ILE A 130 4.50 17.98 8.19
C ILE A 130 3.74 17.97 9.53
N LYS A 131 4.27 17.37 10.61
CA LYS A 131 3.67 17.44 11.96
C LYS A 131 3.49 18.90 12.41
N ALA A 132 4.50 19.74 12.22
CA ALA A 132 4.46 21.16 12.59
C ALA A 132 3.50 22.03 11.73
N ARG A 133 3.14 21.58 10.53
CA ARG A 133 2.17 22.25 9.63
C ARG A 133 0.84 21.52 9.49
N LEU A 134 0.61 20.46 10.28
CA LEU A 134 -0.52 19.55 10.10
C LEU A 134 -1.87 20.25 10.28
N SER A 135 -1.99 21.15 11.27
CA SER A 135 -3.21 21.94 11.50
C SER A 135 -3.56 22.79 10.28
N THR A 136 -2.59 23.53 9.73
CA THR A 136 -2.77 24.34 8.52
C THR A 136 -3.11 23.47 7.30
N LEU A 137 -2.46 22.31 7.14
CA LEU A 137 -2.74 21.37 6.05
C LEU A 137 -4.16 20.79 6.14
N VAL A 138 -4.61 20.38 7.35
CA VAL A 138 -5.95 19.84 7.57
C VAL A 138 -7.05 20.89 7.38
N GLN A 139 -6.76 22.17 7.64
CA GLN A 139 -7.71 23.28 7.39
C GLN A 139 -7.93 23.59 5.90
N VAL A 140 -6.99 23.25 5.01
CA VAL A 140 -7.04 23.58 3.57
C VAL A 140 -7.20 22.36 2.66
N LEU A 141 -7.19 21.14 3.19
CA LEU A 141 -7.33 19.90 2.43
C LEU A 141 -8.69 19.25 2.65
N GLU A 142 -9.21 18.62 1.60
CA GLU A 142 -10.30 17.65 1.76
C GLU A 142 -9.89 16.54 2.75
N PRO A 143 -10.81 16.01 3.57
CA PRO A 143 -10.53 14.90 4.50
C PRO A 143 -9.90 13.67 3.83
N LYS A 144 -10.19 13.45 2.55
CA LYS A 144 -9.58 12.40 1.70
C LYS A 144 -8.07 12.55 1.58
N TYR A 145 -7.57 13.76 1.29
CA TYR A 145 -6.14 14.03 1.16
C TYR A 145 -5.45 14.11 2.52
N ALA A 146 -6.10 14.71 3.53
CA ALA A 146 -5.62 14.74 4.91
C ALA A 146 -5.40 13.31 5.46
N ARG A 147 -6.36 12.41 5.26
CA ARG A 147 -6.22 10.98 5.63
C ARG A 147 -5.09 10.30 4.84
N HIS A 148 -4.93 10.61 3.55
CA HIS A 148 -3.90 10.00 2.72
C HIS A 148 -2.48 10.36 3.18
N ILE A 149 -2.20 11.65 3.49
CA ILE A 149 -0.88 12.05 3.99
C ILE A 149 -0.58 11.50 5.39
N LEU A 150 -1.58 11.45 6.28
CA LEU A 150 -1.43 10.83 7.60
C LEU A 150 -1.07 9.35 7.50
N LEU A 151 -1.71 8.59 6.60
CA LEU A 151 -1.37 7.18 6.36
C LEU A 151 0.02 7.02 5.71
N SER A 152 0.39 7.85 4.73
CA SER A 152 1.74 7.82 4.13
C SER A 152 2.84 8.13 5.16
N ILE A 153 2.62 9.08 6.08
CA ILE A 153 3.56 9.38 7.17
C ILE A 153 3.62 8.22 8.16
N HIS A 154 2.48 7.66 8.57
CA HIS A 154 2.46 6.56 9.53
C HIS A 154 3.25 5.35 9.01
N GLY A 155 3.02 4.94 7.76
CA GLY A 155 3.82 3.90 7.10
C GLY A 155 5.30 4.23 7.16
N ALA A 156 5.69 5.37 6.58
CA ALA A 156 7.09 5.80 6.56
C ALA A 156 7.75 5.90 7.96
N THR A 157 7.00 6.17 9.03
CA THR A 157 7.55 6.15 10.40
C THR A 157 7.73 4.75 10.99
N VAL A 158 6.97 3.74 10.53
CA VAL A 158 7.26 2.32 10.83
C VAL A 158 8.47 1.88 10.01
N ASP A 159 8.45 2.13 8.70
CA ASP A 159 9.51 1.74 7.76
C ASP A 159 10.88 2.32 8.18
N MET A 160 10.94 3.61 8.55
CA MET A 160 12.15 4.25 9.08
C MET A 160 12.62 3.64 10.39
N LYS A 161 11.71 3.16 11.25
CA LYS A 161 12.06 2.56 12.54
C LYS A 161 12.68 1.20 12.32
N GLU A 162 12.05 0.34 11.52
CA GLU A 162 12.54 -1.02 11.24
C GLU A 162 13.88 -0.97 10.48
N ALA A 163 14.02 -0.08 9.49
CA ALA A 163 15.31 0.17 8.85
C ALA A 163 16.38 0.69 9.83
N TRP A 164 16.02 1.54 10.81
CA TRP A 164 16.97 2.02 11.82
C TRP A 164 17.40 0.94 12.81
N GLU A 165 16.53 0.00 13.17
CA GLU A 165 16.87 -1.16 14.02
C GLU A 165 17.90 -2.09 13.32
N ILE A 166 17.84 -2.20 11.99
CA ILE A 166 18.83 -2.92 11.16
C ILE A 166 20.15 -2.12 10.99
N LEU A 167 20.06 -0.81 10.75
CA LEU A 167 21.22 0.05 10.45
C LEU A 167 22.04 0.45 11.69
N SER A 168 21.40 0.64 12.85
CA SER A 168 22.08 1.21 14.02
C SER A 168 23.22 0.36 14.62
N PRO A 169 23.20 -0.98 14.60
CA PRO A 169 24.36 -1.79 14.97
C PRO A 169 25.53 -1.65 13.99
N LEU A 170 25.23 -1.52 12.69
CA LEU A 170 26.25 -1.35 11.63
C LEU A 170 26.95 0.00 11.77
N LEU A 171 26.18 1.08 11.97
CA LEU A 171 26.69 2.44 12.24
C LEU A 171 27.49 2.55 13.55
N SER A 172 27.31 1.61 14.49
CA SER A 172 28.03 1.57 15.77
C SER A 172 29.27 0.67 15.74
N GLY A 173 29.43 -0.16 14.71
CA GLY A 173 30.42 -1.24 14.67
C GLY A 173 31.87 -0.83 14.35
N GLU A 174 32.08 0.39 13.84
CA GLU A 174 33.33 0.83 13.17
C GLU A 174 34.54 1.02 14.11
N SER A 175 34.44 0.66 15.40
CA SER A 175 35.53 0.85 16.37
C SER A 175 35.70 -0.27 17.41
N THR A 176 35.30 -1.51 17.10
CA THR A 176 35.88 -2.67 17.81
C THR A 176 37.17 -3.10 17.08
N PRO A 177 38.38 -2.68 17.50
CA PRO A 177 39.60 -3.13 16.86
C PRO A 177 39.68 -4.65 16.95
N GLN A 178 39.79 -5.31 15.80
CA GLN A 178 39.89 -6.76 15.70
C GLN A 178 41.15 -7.22 16.42
N ARG A 179 41.01 -7.56 17.70
CA ARG A 179 42.11 -7.85 18.61
C ARG A 179 42.83 -9.09 18.10
N THR A 180 43.95 -8.88 17.43
CA THR A 180 44.74 -9.95 16.83
C THR A 180 45.07 -10.98 17.93
N PRO A 181 44.83 -12.28 17.68
CA PRO A 181 45.15 -13.33 18.65
C PRO A 181 46.68 -13.45 18.73
N SER A 182 47.26 -12.58 19.55
CA SER A 182 48.69 -12.55 19.82
C SER A 182 49.05 -13.88 20.46
N HIS A 183 49.87 -14.68 19.77
CA HIS A 183 50.43 -15.93 20.28
C HIS A 183 51.39 -15.65 21.45
N ALA A 184 50.83 -15.35 22.62
CA ALA A 184 51.55 -15.33 23.88
C ALA A 184 51.93 -16.78 24.23
N MET A 185 53.19 -17.14 24.03
CA MET A 185 53.69 -18.44 24.45
C MET A 185 53.58 -18.62 25.97
N GLN A 186 53.40 -19.86 26.38
CA GLN A 186 53.41 -20.26 27.78
C GLN A 186 54.72 -19.85 28.46
N SER A 187 54.61 -19.16 29.59
CA SER A 187 55.61 -19.21 30.66
C SER A 187 54.87 -19.21 32.01
N TYR A 188 55.52 -19.73 33.04
CA TYR A 188 54.85 -20.34 34.20
C TYR A 188 54.82 -19.46 35.46
N PHE A 189 53.79 -19.73 36.29
CA PHE A 189 53.79 -19.61 37.76
C PHE A 189 53.67 -18.20 38.40
N PRO A 190 53.31 -18.09 39.70
CA PRO A 190 52.15 -17.27 40.08
C PRO A 190 52.46 -16.23 41.19
N LEU A 191 51.41 -15.76 41.88
CA LEU A 191 51.27 -15.62 43.36
C LEU A 191 50.62 -14.28 43.79
N ILE A 192 50.09 -14.28 45.02
CA ILE A 192 49.65 -13.13 45.85
C ILE A 192 48.33 -12.42 45.47
N ARG A 193 47.31 -12.75 46.27
CA ARG A 193 46.11 -11.94 46.56
C ARG A 193 46.46 -10.89 47.62
N PRO A 194 45.97 -9.64 47.51
CA PRO A 194 45.17 -9.13 48.63
C PRO A 194 43.92 -8.36 48.18
N SER A 195 42.87 -8.42 49.00
CA SER A 195 41.77 -7.45 49.01
C SER A 195 42.07 -6.35 50.02
N PRO A 196 41.43 -5.17 49.91
CA PRO A 196 40.99 -4.46 51.10
C PRO A 196 39.47 -4.41 51.21
N MET A 197 39.01 -4.19 52.45
CA MET A 197 37.62 -4.04 52.87
C MET A 197 37.36 -2.55 53.21
N LEU A 198 36.21 -2.26 53.83
CA LEU A 198 35.69 -0.97 54.36
C LEU A 198 34.76 -0.24 53.39
N GLN A 199 33.70 0.48 53.79
CA GLN A 199 32.75 0.52 54.93
C GLN A 199 31.99 1.87 54.79
N ALA A 200 31.06 2.18 55.71
CA ALA A 200 30.19 3.37 55.78
C ALA A 200 29.04 3.41 54.74
N THR A 201 27.74 3.65 55.01
CA THR A 201 26.86 4.12 56.13
C THR A 201 26.25 5.52 55.96
N SER A 202 25.00 5.57 55.49
CA SER A 202 23.99 6.65 55.66
C SER A 202 22.69 6.21 54.95
N SER A 203 21.51 5.97 55.54
CA SER A 203 20.67 6.65 56.56
C SER A 203 19.45 7.35 55.92
N THR A 204 18.25 7.00 56.41
CA THR A 204 16.90 7.50 56.07
C THR A 204 16.71 8.99 56.43
N PRO A 205 15.74 9.73 55.82
CA PRO A 205 14.29 9.64 56.09
C PRO A 205 13.42 9.50 54.80
N THR A 206 12.15 9.07 54.77
CA THR A 206 11.04 9.02 55.74
C THR A 206 10.28 10.36 55.95
N SER A 207 9.34 10.67 55.05
CA SER A 207 8.29 11.69 55.22
C SER A 207 6.90 11.09 54.99
N ASN A 208 5.88 11.61 55.67
CA ASN A 208 4.56 10.98 55.85
C ASN A 208 3.46 12.07 56.00
N ILE A 209 2.17 11.70 55.92
CA ILE A 209 0.97 12.57 56.17
C ILE A 209 0.72 13.59 55.01
N SER A 210 -0.48 13.96 54.52
CA SER A 210 -1.93 13.74 54.82
C SER A 210 -2.64 13.13 53.58
N ASN A 211 -3.79 12.43 53.58
CA ASN A 211 -5.04 12.42 54.39
C ASN A 211 -6.12 13.46 53.97
N SER A 212 -7.41 13.08 54.05
CA SER A 212 -8.65 13.75 53.53
C SER A 212 -9.01 13.52 52.04
N SER A 213 -10.27 13.39 51.60
CA SER A 213 -11.53 13.17 52.34
C SER A 213 -12.63 12.43 51.55
N SER A 214 -13.29 11.50 52.24
CA SER A 214 -14.57 10.83 51.96
C SER A 214 -15.68 11.68 51.29
N HIS A 215 -16.36 11.10 50.29
CA HIS A 215 -17.81 11.28 50.10
C HIS A 215 -18.53 9.96 49.75
N LYS A 216 -19.22 9.38 50.75
CA LYS A 216 -20.40 8.49 50.59
C LYS A 216 -21.61 9.34 50.14
N ALA A 217 -22.70 8.85 49.53
CA ALA A 217 -23.06 7.62 48.79
C ALA A 217 -24.41 7.95 48.06
N SER A 218 -25.47 7.14 47.83
CA SER A 218 -25.90 5.74 48.07
C SER A 218 -27.25 5.49 47.34
N ASN A 219 -27.63 4.21 47.12
CA ASN A 219 -28.98 3.70 46.80
C ASN A 219 -29.55 3.99 45.38
N LEU A 220 -30.62 3.31 44.90
CA LEU A 220 -30.94 1.86 44.74
C LEU A 220 -32.37 1.71 44.16
N SER A 221 -32.61 0.68 43.32
CA SER A 221 -33.95 0.11 42.96
C SER A 221 -34.91 0.97 42.07
N PRO A 222 -36.00 0.41 41.50
CA PRO A 222 -36.08 -0.82 40.68
C PRO A 222 -36.96 -0.70 39.39
N LEU A 223 -37.21 -1.85 38.74
CA LEU A 223 -38.14 -2.18 37.62
C LEU A 223 -39.59 -1.60 37.72
N PRO A 224 -40.47 -1.60 36.65
CA PRO A 224 -40.77 -2.79 35.79
C PRO A 224 -41.27 -2.64 34.32
N SER A 225 -41.17 -3.74 33.55
CA SER A 225 -42.04 -4.17 32.41
C SER A 225 -41.97 -3.38 31.07
N SER A 226 -42.44 -3.87 29.89
CA SER A 226 -43.25 -5.06 29.54
C SER A 226 -43.12 -5.57 28.06
N LEU A 227 -43.11 -6.89 27.85
CA LEU A 227 -43.68 -7.65 26.68
C LEU A 227 -43.04 -7.46 25.26
N PRO A 228 -43.42 -8.24 24.21
CA PRO A 228 -43.12 -9.68 24.07
C PRO A 228 -42.72 -10.15 22.63
N SER A 229 -42.48 -11.48 22.44
CA SER A 229 -42.62 -12.23 21.16
C SER A 229 -41.59 -11.95 20.03
N ILE A 230 -41.33 -12.82 19.03
CA ILE A 230 -41.77 -14.20 18.72
C ILE A 230 -40.68 -14.93 17.89
N ARG A 231 -40.71 -16.29 17.82
CA ARG A 231 -40.05 -17.26 16.88
C ARG A 231 -38.71 -16.86 16.17
N GLY A 232 -37.73 -17.74 16.04
CA GLY A 232 -37.63 -19.17 16.36
C GLY A 232 -36.56 -19.82 15.48
N ARG A 233 -35.63 -20.58 16.08
CA ARG A 233 -34.43 -21.10 15.38
C ARG A 233 -34.45 -22.63 15.37
N SER A 234 -34.88 -23.20 14.24
CA SER A 234 -34.89 -24.67 14.03
C SER A 234 -33.47 -25.25 14.00
N GLN A 235 -33.39 -26.54 14.33
CA GLN A 235 -32.18 -27.36 14.21
C GLN A 235 -32.20 -28.15 12.90
N SER A 236 -31.10 -28.10 12.16
CA SER A 236 -30.64 -29.09 11.15
C SER A 236 -29.30 -28.59 10.58
N GLU A 237 -28.31 -29.41 10.24
CA GLU A 237 -28.09 -30.83 10.57
C GLU A 237 -26.57 -31.11 10.58
N GLN A 238 -26.14 -32.36 10.76
CA GLN A 238 -24.73 -32.71 10.93
C GLN A 238 -23.95 -32.69 9.60
N MET A 239 -22.81 -31.98 9.57
CA MET A 239 -21.66 -32.37 8.74
C MET A 239 -20.39 -32.32 9.57
N THR A 240 -19.75 -33.48 9.72
CA THR A 240 -18.54 -33.69 10.52
C THR A 240 -17.29 -33.19 9.78
N SER A 241 -16.71 -32.09 10.22
CA SER A 241 -15.35 -31.69 9.83
C SER A 241 -14.34 -32.39 10.76
N PRO A 242 -13.39 -33.19 10.24
CA PRO A 242 -12.38 -33.82 11.09
C PRO A 242 -11.36 -32.78 11.57
N ILE A 243 -11.28 -32.57 12.88
CA ILE A 243 -10.22 -31.76 13.49
C ILE A 243 -8.94 -32.61 13.52
N MET A 244 -8.10 -32.45 12.50
CA MET A 244 -6.69 -32.84 12.54
C MET A 244 -5.85 -31.71 11.95
N SER A 245 -5.12 -31.00 12.81
CA SER A 245 -4.09 -30.05 12.39
C SER A 245 -2.78 -30.80 12.20
N PRO A 246 -2.26 -30.98 10.97
CA PRO A 246 -0.89 -31.42 10.79
C PRO A 246 0.05 -30.27 11.19
N LEU A 247 1.06 -30.57 12.01
CA LEU A 247 2.21 -29.69 12.21
C LEU A 247 3.22 -30.00 11.10
N THR A 248 2.92 -29.57 9.88
CA THR A 248 3.79 -29.71 8.69
C THR A 248 4.69 -28.49 8.48
N SER A 249 5.78 -28.70 7.75
CA SER A 249 6.89 -27.75 7.65
C SER A 249 6.53 -26.50 6.83
N PRO A 250 6.86 -25.28 7.31
CA PRO A 250 6.45 -24.03 6.67
C PRO A 250 7.36 -23.69 5.47
N ASN A 251 7.16 -24.34 4.31
CA ASN A 251 7.81 -23.91 3.06
C ASN A 251 7.19 -24.44 1.73
N THR A 252 6.05 -25.15 1.76
CA THR A 252 5.41 -25.69 0.54
C THR A 252 3.89 -25.54 0.48
N GLU A 253 3.24 -25.05 1.55
CA GLU A 253 1.78 -24.93 1.60
C GLU A 253 1.30 -23.65 0.87
N ASP A 254 2.10 -22.58 0.88
CA ASP A 254 1.72 -21.24 0.40
C ASP A 254 1.27 -21.21 -1.08
N SER A 255 2.05 -21.78 -2.00
CA SER A 255 1.69 -21.80 -3.42
C SER A 255 0.40 -22.59 -3.68
N THR A 256 0.11 -23.64 -2.90
CA THR A 256 -1.16 -24.38 -3.01
C THR A 256 -2.34 -23.51 -2.56
N SER A 257 -2.14 -22.65 -1.56
CA SER A 257 -3.15 -21.67 -1.14
C SER A 257 -3.45 -20.65 -2.23
N LEU A 258 -2.43 -20.19 -2.97
CA LEU A 258 -2.58 -19.25 -4.09
C LEU A 258 -3.40 -19.85 -5.24
N PHE A 259 -3.10 -21.09 -5.68
CA PHE A 259 -3.88 -21.75 -6.72
C PHE A 259 -5.34 -21.96 -6.32
N ASN A 260 -5.60 -22.33 -5.05
CA ASN A 260 -6.97 -22.47 -4.54
C ASN A 260 -7.72 -21.13 -4.52
N HIS A 261 -7.09 -20.03 -4.08
CA HIS A 261 -7.70 -18.70 -4.13
C HIS A 261 -7.92 -18.21 -5.57
N LEU A 262 -7.00 -18.51 -6.50
CA LEU A 262 -7.16 -18.15 -7.90
C LEU A 262 -8.33 -18.92 -8.55
N LYS A 263 -8.50 -20.21 -8.25
CA LYS A 263 -9.66 -21.00 -8.71
C LYS A 263 -10.98 -20.47 -8.13
N LEU A 264 -11.02 -20.11 -6.84
CA LEU A 264 -12.20 -19.45 -6.24
C LEU A 264 -12.51 -18.10 -6.89
N ALA A 265 -11.48 -17.30 -7.21
CA ALA A 265 -11.66 -16.03 -7.90
C ALA A 265 -12.21 -16.24 -9.32
N VAL A 266 -11.68 -17.20 -10.06
CA VAL A 266 -12.13 -17.60 -11.40
C VAL A 266 -13.60 -18.02 -11.39
N MET A 267 -13.98 -18.98 -10.53
CA MET A 267 -15.37 -19.45 -10.41
C MET A 267 -16.33 -18.30 -10.01
N GLY A 268 -15.92 -17.46 -9.06
CA GLY A 268 -16.69 -16.28 -8.66
C GLY A 268 -16.85 -15.26 -9.80
N SER A 269 -15.82 -15.04 -10.60
CA SER A 269 -15.85 -14.12 -11.74
C SER A 269 -16.83 -14.55 -12.83
N VAL A 270 -16.91 -15.84 -13.18
CA VAL A 270 -17.87 -16.34 -14.17
C VAL A 270 -19.30 -15.99 -13.73
N SER A 271 -19.69 -16.42 -12.52
CA SER A 271 -21.04 -16.18 -11.99
C SER A 271 -21.37 -14.70 -11.86
N VAL A 272 -20.38 -13.84 -11.54
CA VAL A 272 -20.59 -12.39 -11.50
C VAL A 272 -20.81 -11.79 -12.89
N VAL A 273 -20.09 -12.22 -13.92
CA VAL A 273 -20.30 -11.71 -15.29
C VAL A 273 -21.65 -12.17 -15.84
N GLU A 274 -22.06 -13.41 -15.57
CA GLU A 274 -23.40 -13.92 -15.93
C GLU A 274 -24.51 -13.09 -15.27
N LEU A 275 -24.46 -12.89 -13.95
CA LEU A 275 -25.41 -12.05 -13.21
C LEU A 275 -25.40 -10.58 -13.66
N LEU A 276 -24.24 -10.07 -14.08
CA LEU A 276 -24.08 -8.71 -14.57
C LEU A 276 -24.70 -8.54 -15.96
N ASN A 277 -24.44 -9.46 -16.89
CA ASN A 277 -25.00 -9.45 -18.23
C ASN A 277 -26.53 -9.60 -18.19
N GLN A 278 -27.05 -10.56 -17.40
CA GLN A 278 -28.49 -10.71 -17.16
C GLN A 278 -29.12 -9.40 -16.63
N SER A 279 -28.49 -8.77 -15.63
CA SER A 279 -28.95 -7.49 -15.08
C SER A 279 -28.85 -6.33 -16.09
N ILE A 280 -27.93 -6.39 -17.06
CA ILE A 280 -27.80 -5.40 -18.13
C ILE A 280 -28.92 -5.59 -19.16
N GLU A 281 -29.17 -6.82 -19.62
CA GLU A 281 -30.23 -7.13 -20.57
C GLU A 281 -31.62 -6.78 -20.02
N GLU A 282 -31.91 -7.12 -18.76
CA GLU A 282 -33.14 -6.72 -18.05
C GLU A 282 -33.31 -5.19 -17.99
N THR A 283 -32.21 -4.44 -17.81
CA THR A 283 -32.24 -2.98 -17.74
C THR A 283 -32.37 -2.34 -19.13
N LEU A 284 -31.74 -2.92 -20.16
CA LEU A 284 -31.83 -2.47 -21.56
C LEU A 284 -33.22 -2.72 -22.16
N ALA A 285 -34.01 -3.64 -21.59
CA ALA A 285 -35.42 -3.84 -21.94
C ALA A 285 -36.37 -2.79 -21.33
N MET A 286 -35.88 -1.90 -20.46
CA MET A 286 -36.64 -0.79 -19.88
C MET A 286 -36.40 0.52 -20.64
N ASP A 287 -37.33 1.46 -20.55
CA ASP A 287 -37.15 2.82 -21.09
C ASP A 287 -36.16 3.61 -20.22
N ILE A 288 -34.90 3.68 -20.66
CA ILE A 288 -33.77 4.25 -19.92
C ILE A 288 -33.07 5.36 -20.71
N SER A 289 -32.27 6.18 -20.02
CA SER A 289 -31.46 7.21 -20.68
C SER A 289 -30.46 6.60 -21.66
N SER A 290 -30.25 7.27 -22.80
CA SER A 290 -29.26 6.84 -23.81
C SER A 290 -27.82 6.90 -23.29
N THR A 291 -27.55 7.70 -22.25
CA THR A 291 -26.28 7.72 -21.51
C THR A 291 -26.05 6.42 -20.73
N LEU A 292 -27.04 6.00 -19.94
CA LEU A 292 -27.00 4.74 -19.20
C LEU A 292 -26.96 3.55 -20.16
N ALA A 293 -27.82 3.53 -21.18
CA ALA A 293 -27.85 2.47 -22.19
C ALA A 293 -26.47 2.25 -22.85
N LYS A 294 -25.78 3.34 -23.21
CA LYS A 294 -24.40 3.26 -23.73
C LYS A 294 -23.44 2.69 -22.69
N LYS A 295 -23.44 3.19 -21.45
CA LYS A 295 -22.56 2.72 -20.37
C LYS A 295 -22.77 1.25 -20.03
N LEU A 296 -24.02 0.77 -20.06
CA LEU A 296 -24.36 -0.65 -19.85
C LEU A 296 -23.85 -1.53 -21.00
N ASN A 297 -23.94 -1.08 -22.26
CA ASN A 297 -23.37 -1.80 -23.41
C ASN A 297 -21.82 -1.82 -23.37
N ASP A 298 -21.18 -0.69 -23.04
CA ASP A 298 -19.72 -0.64 -22.84
C ASP A 298 -19.29 -1.58 -21.70
N LEU A 299 -20.08 -1.69 -20.62
CA LEU A 299 -19.85 -2.61 -19.50
C LEU A 299 -20.06 -4.08 -19.86
N ALA A 300 -21.11 -4.43 -20.60
CA ALA A 300 -21.35 -5.81 -21.08
C ALA A 300 -20.18 -6.31 -21.95
N ARG A 301 -19.64 -5.46 -22.83
CA ARG A 301 -18.44 -5.77 -23.62
C ARG A 301 -17.21 -6.02 -22.74
N ILE A 302 -17.00 -5.23 -21.69
CA ILE A 302 -15.90 -5.42 -20.73
C ILE A 302 -16.11 -6.72 -19.93
N GLY A 303 -17.35 -7.04 -19.53
CA GLY A 303 -17.73 -8.30 -18.89
C GLY A 303 -17.41 -9.51 -19.77
N GLN A 304 -17.82 -9.48 -21.04
CA GLN A 304 -17.54 -10.54 -22.01
C GLN A 304 -16.03 -10.79 -22.19
N GLN A 305 -15.23 -9.73 -22.35
CA GLN A 305 -13.77 -9.84 -22.42
C GLN A 305 -13.18 -10.46 -21.14
N ALA A 306 -13.72 -10.10 -19.96
CA ALA A 306 -13.30 -10.69 -18.70
C ALA A 306 -13.70 -12.17 -18.57
N ALA A 307 -14.86 -12.59 -19.09
CA ALA A 307 -15.26 -13.99 -19.11
C ALA A 307 -14.33 -14.84 -19.99
N GLU A 308 -13.95 -14.37 -21.18
CA GLU A 308 -13.00 -15.06 -22.06
C GLU A 308 -11.62 -15.28 -21.40
N LEU A 309 -11.14 -14.27 -20.67
CA LEU A 309 -9.89 -14.37 -19.89
C LEU A 309 -10.05 -15.30 -18.68
N THR A 310 -11.22 -15.29 -18.02
CA THR A 310 -11.54 -16.16 -16.89
C THR A 310 -11.56 -17.64 -17.32
N LEU A 311 -12.24 -17.98 -18.41
CA LEU A 311 -12.30 -19.33 -18.96
C LEU A 311 -10.93 -19.84 -19.44
N ARG A 312 -10.10 -18.95 -20.00
CA ARG A 312 -8.73 -19.28 -20.39
C ARG A 312 -7.86 -19.60 -19.18
N LEU A 313 -7.97 -18.81 -18.12
CA LEU A 313 -7.25 -19.04 -16.87
C LEU A 313 -7.72 -20.31 -16.16
N ASP A 314 -9.02 -20.62 -16.16
CA ASP A 314 -9.56 -21.86 -15.59
C ASP A 314 -8.96 -23.08 -16.28
N LYS A 315 -8.98 -23.10 -17.62
CA LYS A 315 -8.31 -24.14 -18.41
C LYS A 315 -6.81 -24.19 -18.13
N ALA A 316 -6.15 -23.06 -17.89
CA ALA A 316 -4.73 -23.03 -17.55
C ALA A 316 -4.45 -23.59 -16.14
N LEU A 317 -5.35 -23.36 -15.17
CA LEU A 317 -5.33 -23.98 -13.83
C LEU A 317 -5.48 -25.50 -13.94
N GLU A 318 -6.45 -26.00 -14.71
CA GLU A 318 -6.63 -27.44 -14.93
C GLU A 318 -5.36 -28.09 -15.49
N ASN A 319 -4.75 -27.48 -16.51
CA ASN A 319 -3.49 -27.94 -17.12
C ASN A 319 -2.29 -27.94 -16.16
N MET A 320 -2.29 -27.09 -15.13
CA MET A 320 -1.26 -27.10 -14.07
C MET A 320 -1.53 -28.22 -13.06
N THR A 321 -2.79 -28.49 -12.72
CA THR A 321 -3.17 -29.52 -11.73
C THR A 321 -3.15 -30.96 -12.26
N THR A 322 -3.14 -31.17 -13.58
CA THR A 322 -3.29 -32.50 -14.20
C THR A 322 -1.98 -33.13 -14.71
N LYS A 323 -0.85 -32.41 -14.62
CA LYS A 323 0.44 -32.86 -15.19
C LYS A 323 1.37 -33.51 -14.16
N ASP A 324 1.13 -34.80 -13.89
CA ASP A 324 2.16 -35.69 -13.33
C ASP A 324 3.19 -36.14 -14.39
N GLU A 325 2.84 -36.13 -15.68
CA GLU A 325 3.80 -36.42 -16.76
C GLU A 325 4.83 -35.29 -16.90
N GLN A 326 6.05 -35.52 -16.42
CA GLN A 326 7.15 -34.54 -16.44
C GLN A 326 7.41 -33.96 -17.84
N PRO A 327 7.10 -32.67 -18.09
CA PRO A 327 7.57 -31.99 -19.29
C PRO A 327 9.05 -31.62 -19.11
N SER A 328 9.77 -31.45 -20.23
CA SER A 328 11.16 -30.96 -20.17
C SER A 328 11.25 -29.60 -19.46
N SER A 329 12.36 -29.36 -18.74
CA SER A 329 12.51 -28.20 -17.84
C SER A 329 12.31 -26.85 -18.54
N ALA A 330 12.73 -26.74 -19.80
CA ALA A 330 12.50 -25.55 -20.64
C ALA A 330 11.00 -25.33 -20.92
N THR A 331 10.27 -26.39 -21.30
CA THR A 331 8.81 -26.33 -21.53
C THR A 331 8.06 -25.92 -20.26
N ARG A 332 8.49 -26.39 -19.08
CA ARG A 332 7.87 -26.04 -17.80
C ARG A 332 7.94 -24.55 -17.50
N LYS A 333 9.09 -23.90 -17.73
CA LYS A 333 9.25 -22.44 -17.55
C LYS A 333 8.31 -21.64 -18.45
N GLU A 334 8.23 -21.98 -19.73
CA GLU A 334 7.36 -21.26 -20.67
C GLU A 334 5.86 -21.45 -20.35
N SER A 335 5.45 -22.65 -19.90
CA SER A 335 4.07 -22.85 -19.42
C SER A 335 3.76 -22.07 -18.13
N SER A 336 4.73 -21.95 -17.21
CA SER A 336 4.58 -21.14 -15.99
C SER A 336 4.43 -19.66 -16.33
N ARG A 337 5.34 -19.14 -17.17
CA ARG A 337 5.28 -17.77 -17.71
C ARG A 337 3.91 -17.43 -18.28
N ARG A 338 3.45 -18.23 -19.23
CA ARG A 338 2.18 -17.98 -19.93
C ARG A 338 0.97 -18.03 -18.99
N PHE A 339 0.99 -18.95 -18.02
CA PHE A 339 -0.03 -19.02 -16.97
C PHE A 339 -0.10 -17.71 -16.17
N TRP A 340 1.04 -17.13 -15.77
CA TRP A 340 1.07 -15.87 -15.04
C TRP A 340 0.72 -14.65 -15.90
N GLU A 341 1.05 -14.65 -17.20
CA GLU A 341 0.61 -13.64 -18.16
C GLU A 341 -0.92 -13.66 -18.33
N ASP A 342 -1.53 -14.83 -18.52
CA ASP A 342 -3.00 -14.98 -18.58
C ASP A 342 -3.67 -14.63 -17.23
N ALA A 343 -3.06 -14.97 -16.09
CA ALA A 343 -3.58 -14.62 -14.75
C ALA A 343 -3.54 -13.11 -14.46
N ASN A 344 -2.46 -12.43 -14.87
CA ASN A 344 -2.35 -10.96 -14.79
C ASN A 344 -3.39 -10.28 -15.71
N GLY A 345 -3.61 -10.82 -16.92
CA GLY A 345 -4.66 -10.37 -17.84
C GLY A 345 -6.06 -10.49 -17.24
N TYR A 346 -6.38 -11.64 -16.64
CA TYR A 346 -7.63 -11.88 -15.90
C TYR A 346 -7.82 -10.87 -14.74
N LEU A 347 -6.82 -10.68 -13.88
CA LEU A 347 -6.91 -9.76 -12.74
C LEU A 347 -7.16 -8.32 -13.20
N LYS A 348 -6.43 -7.86 -14.23
CA LYS A 348 -6.62 -6.53 -14.84
C LYS A 348 -8.04 -6.35 -15.40
N ALA A 349 -8.58 -7.36 -16.10
CA ALA A 349 -9.92 -7.31 -16.66
C ALA A 349 -11.02 -7.30 -15.58
N ILE A 350 -10.88 -8.09 -14.52
CA ILE A 350 -11.86 -8.12 -13.42
C ILE A 350 -11.83 -6.80 -12.61
N VAL A 351 -10.66 -6.23 -12.35
CA VAL A 351 -10.55 -4.89 -11.73
C VAL A 351 -11.23 -3.81 -12.60
N LEU A 352 -11.14 -3.92 -13.93
CA LEU A 352 -11.85 -3.03 -14.85
C LEU A 352 -13.38 -3.22 -14.78
N VAL A 353 -13.89 -4.46 -14.77
CA VAL A 353 -15.33 -4.75 -14.55
C VAL A 353 -15.83 -4.11 -13.25
N MET A 354 -15.16 -4.37 -12.12
CA MET A 354 -15.57 -3.84 -10.81
C MET A 354 -15.52 -2.30 -10.74
N SER A 355 -14.59 -1.69 -11.48
CA SER A 355 -14.48 -0.23 -11.57
C SER A 355 -15.62 0.38 -12.40
N SER A 356 -15.95 -0.23 -13.53
CA SER A 356 -17.05 0.21 -14.41
C SER A 356 -18.44 -0.03 -13.79
N VAL A 357 -18.65 -1.16 -13.09
CA VAL A 357 -19.85 -1.41 -12.26
C VAL A 357 -20.05 -0.27 -11.24
N ARG A 358 -18.97 0.17 -10.59
CA ARG A 358 -19.02 1.29 -9.63
C ARG A 358 -19.33 2.62 -10.31
N ALA A 359 -18.68 2.92 -11.44
CA ALA A 359 -18.89 4.16 -12.19
C ALA A 359 -20.36 4.34 -12.61
N VAL A 360 -20.97 3.28 -13.15
CA VAL A 360 -22.41 3.27 -13.51
C VAL A 360 -23.30 3.61 -12.31
N SER A 361 -23.04 3.03 -11.13
CA SER A 361 -23.79 3.38 -9.91
C SER A 361 -23.56 4.80 -9.38
N THR A 362 -22.39 5.40 -9.62
CA THR A 362 -22.08 6.74 -9.12
C THR A 362 -22.46 7.87 -10.07
N GLU A 363 -22.59 7.60 -11.37
CA GLU A 363 -22.79 8.63 -12.40
C GLU A 363 -24.22 8.70 -12.95
N GLU A 364 -24.96 7.58 -12.99
CA GLU A 364 -26.34 7.52 -13.47
C GLU A 364 -27.32 7.16 -12.32
N GLU A 365 -26.88 7.33 -11.07
CA GLU A 365 -27.57 6.91 -9.82
C GLU A 365 -28.03 5.43 -9.80
N PHE A 366 -27.47 4.60 -10.67
CA PHE A 366 -28.03 3.30 -11.02
C PHE A 366 -27.89 2.24 -9.91
N ALA A 367 -29.00 1.61 -9.54
CA ALA A 367 -29.09 0.72 -8.39
C ALA A 367 -29.01 -0.78 -8.75
N TRP A 368 -27.80 -1.31 -9.01
CA TRP A 368 -27.58 -2.75 -9.28
C TRP A 368 -28.33 -3.70 -8.33
N PRO A 369 -28.81 -4.87 -8.82
CA PRO A 369 -29.42 -5.90 -7.97
C PRO A 369 -28.52 -6.35 -6.81
N LYS A 370 -29.14 -6.84 -5.73
CA LYS A 370 -28.42 -7.32 -4.53
C LYS A 370 -27.45 -8.46 -4.86
N ALA A 371 -27.82 -9.35 -5.79
CA ALA A 371 -26.97 -10.45 -6.24
C ALA A 371 -25.66 -9.94 -6.87
N VAL A 372 -25.75 -9.07 -7.88
CA VAL A 372 -24.59 -8.42 -8.53
C VAL A 372 -23.70 -7.73 -7.48
N LYS A 373 -24.29 -6.92 -6.57
CA LYS A 373 -23.55 -6.22 -5.51
C LYS A 373 -22.79 -7.17 -4.57
N GLN A 374 -23.38 -8.31 -4.17
CA GLN A 374 -22.70 -9.29 -3.31
C GLN A 374 -21.65 -10.10 -4.07
N GLY A 375 -21.92 -10.49 -5.32
CA GLY A 375 -20.96 -11.18 -6.17
C GLY A 375 -19.71 -10.33 -6.45
N CYS A 376 -19.89 -9.08 -6.86
CA CYS A 376 -18.79 -8.12 -7.03
C CYS A 376 -17.96 -7.95 -5.75
N LEU A 377 -18.62 -7.88 -4.58
CA LEU A 377 -17.96 -7.80 -3.27
C LEU A 377 -17.19 -9.09 -2.92
N HIS A 378 -17.73 -10.27 -3.25
CA HIS A 378 -17.03 -11.54 -3.08
C HIS A 378 -15.78 -11.62 -3.94
N VAL A 379 -15.90 -11.41 -5.26
CA VAL A 379 -14.76 -11.45 -6.19
C VAL A 379 -13.70 -10.41 -5.84
N THR A 380 -14.09 -9.19 -5.43
CA THR A 380 -13.16 -8.17 -4.93
C THR A 380 -12.36 -8.64 -3.70
N ARG A 381 -12.96 -9.43 -2.80
CA ARG A 381 -12.25 -9.98 -1.63
C ARG A 381 -11.29 -11.10 -2.03
N VAL A 382 -11.74 -12.06 -2.84
CA VAL A 382 -10.88 -13.19 -3.24
C VAL A 382 -9.71 -12.72 -4.11
N THR A 383 -9.94 -11.79 -5.06
CA THR A 383 -8.85 -11.20 -5.87
C THR A 383 -7.87 -10.37 -5.03
N ALA A 384 -8.29 -9.75 -3.94
CA ALA A 384 -7.39 -9.07 -3.01
C ALA A 384 -6.49 -10.06 -2.24
N GLU A 385 -7.04 -11.20 -1.80
CA GLU A 385 -6.26 -12.28 -1.18
C GLU A 385 -5.32 -12.96 -2.19
N VAL A 386 -5.74 -13.16 -3.45
CA VAL A 386 -4.87 -13.60 -4.56
C VAL A 386 -3.68 -12.65 -4.72
N ALA A 387 -3.91 -11.34 -4.82
CA ALA A 387 -2.84 -10.35 -4.99
C ALA A 387 -1.88 -10.30 -3.79
N LYS A 388 -2.40 -10.51 -2.57
CA LYS A 388 -1.61 -10.61 -1.34
C LYS A 388 -0.75 -11.89 -1.31
N LEU A 389 -1.30 -13.04 -1.67
CA LEU A 389 -0.56 -14.31 -1.73
C LEU A 389 0.50 -14.30 -2.85
N TRP A 390 0.18 -13.74 -4.02
CA TRP A 390 1.12 -13.55 -5.14
C TRP A 390 2.32 -12.71 -4.73
N ASN A 391 2.12 -11.61 -4.00
CA ASN A 391 3.21 -10.74 -3.53
C ASN A 391 4.06 -11.37 -2.41
N ASN A 392 3.60 -12.46 -1.78
CA ASN A 392 4.29 -13.14 -0.68
C ASN A 392 5.05 -14.39 -1.11
N ASP A 393 4.70 -15.02 -2.23
CA ASP A 393 5.37 -16.24 -2.71
C ASP A 393 6.72 -15.88 -3.37
N SER A 394 7.81 -16.45 -2.83
CA SER A 394 9.18 -16.10 -3.21
C SER A 394 9.54 -16.43 -4.65
N VAL A 395 8.88 -17.40 -5.28
CA VAL A 395 9.16 -17.81 -6.67
C VAL A 395 8.92 -16.66 -7.65
N PHE A 396 7.96 -15.78 -7.34
CA PHE A 396 7.61 -14.63 -8.18
C PHE A 396 8.64 -13.50 -8.09
N ALA A 397 9.34 -13.38 -6.97
CA ALA A 397 10.46 -12.45 -6.81
C ALA A 397 11.71 -12.92 -7.59
N GLU A 398 11.92 -14.24 -7.69
CA GLU A 398 13.06 -14.81 -8.44
C GLU A 398 12.84 -14.84 -9.96
N ASP A 399 11.68 -15.29 -10.45
CA ASP A 399 11.37 -15.31 -11.90
C ASP A 399 10.86 -13.93 -12.42
N GLY A 400 10.67 -12.93 -11.55
CA GLY A 400 10.41 -11.52 -11.91
C GLY A 400 8.95 -11.13 -12.19
N TYR A 401 7.97 -11.98 -11.87
CA TYR A 401 6.54 -11.77 -12.17
C TYR A 401 5.81 -10.87 -11.14
N TYR A 402 6.40 -9.71 -10.82
CA TYR A 402 5.87 -8.80 -9.81
C TYR A 402 4.73 -7.91 -10.33
N LEU A 403 3.55 -7.97 -9.70
CA LEU A 403 2.33 -7.26 -10.13
C LEU A 403 2.42 -5.71 -10.09
N GLY A 404 3.50 -5.15 -9.53
CA GLY A 404 3.75 -3.71 -9.43
C GLY A 404 4.88 -3.17 -10.32
N GLY A 405 5.48 -3.97 -11.19
CA GLY A 405 6.49 -3.50 -12.14
C GLY A 405 5.88 -2.71 -13.30
N ASP A 406 6.31 -1.46 -13.53
CA ASP A 406 6.06 -0.77 -14.80
C ASP A 406 6.71 -1.56 -15.95
N ASP A 407 6.04 -1.65 -17.11
CA ASP A 407 6.49 -2.38 -18.33
C ASP A 407 7.73 -1.76 -19.03
N LYS A 408 8.82 -1.58 -18.28
CA LYS A 408 10.15 -1.24 -18.80
C LYS A 408 10.73 -2.49 -19.47
N GLN A 409 10.55 -2.56 -20.78
CA GLN A 409 11.02 -3.66 -21.63
C GLN A 409 12.47 -4.06 -21.29
N HIS A 410 12.64 -5.26 -20.72
CA HIS A 410 13.95 -5.90 -20.65
C HIS A 410 14.40 -6.30 -22.05
N HIS A 411 15.09 -5.38 -22.74
CA HIS A 411 15.89 -5.74 -23.90
C HIS A 411 16.93 -6.79 -23.46
N PRO A 412 16.94 -8.00 -24.05
CA PRO A 412 17.96 -8.99 -23.71
C PRO A 412 19.31 -8.48 -24.22
N ILE A 413 20.27 -8.33 -23.30
CA ILE A 413 21.62 -7.89 -23.64
C ILE A 413 22.32 -8.99 -24.43
N GLN A 414 22.29 -8.90 -25.76
CA GLN A 414 23.13 -9.71 -26.63
C GLN A 414 24.60 -9.33 -26.41
N ARG A 415 25.32 -10.18 -25.65
CA ARG A 415 26.79 -10.17 -25.62
C ARG A 415 27.33 -10.75 -26.94
N SER A 416 27.33 -9.95 -27.99
CA SER A 416 28.06 -10.25 -29.23
C SER A 416 29.54 -9.90 -29.05
N ALA A 417 30.44 -10.81 -29.43
CA ALA A 417 31.87 -10.66 -29.26
C ALA A 417 32.64 -10.80 -30.59
N SER A 418 33.10 -9.66 -31.11
CA SER A 418 34.12 -9.49 -32.15
C SER A 418 34.62 -8.03 -32.06
N SER A 419 35.90 -7.66 -32.11
CA SER A 419 37.10 -8.12 -32.85
C SER A 419 37.22 -7.56 -34.29
N SER A 420 37.93 -6.44 -34.39
CA SER A 420 38.77 -5.99 -35.53
C SER A 420 38.15 -5.50 -36.85
N ASP A 421 38.28 -4.18 -37.02
CA ASP A 421 38.98 -3.49 -38.14
C ASP A 421 38.33 -3.10 -39.49
N GLN A 422 38.67 -1.85 -39.87
CA GLN A 422 38.81 -1.21 -41.20
C GLN A 422 37.58 -0.78 -42.05
N ASN A 423 37.33 0.54 -42.00
CA ASN A 423 37.31 1.50 -43.12
C ASN A 423 36.65 1.13 -44.47
N LEU A 424 35.52 1.77 -44.80
CA LEU A 424 35.43 2.86 -45.82
C LEU A 424 33.99 3.42 -45.97
N LEU A 425 33.87 4.58 -46.62
CA LEU A 425 32.64 5.34 -46.94
C LEU A 425 32.47 5.44 -48.47
N PRO A 426 31.34 5.93 -49.03
CA PRO A 426 29.93 5.87 -48.58
C PRO A 426 28.97 5.43 -49.72
N ALA A 427 27.64 5.27 -49.45
CA ALA A 427 26.54 5.96 -50.19
C ALA A 427 25.12 5.33 -50.03
N GLN A 428 24.10 6.21 -50.15
CA GLN A 428 22.72 6.01 -50.65
C GLN A 428 21.66 5.13 -49.91
N LEU A 429 20.58 5.82 -49.51
CA LEU A 429 19.15 5.47 -49.69
C LEU A 429 18.58 4.12 -49.17
N SER A 430 17.79 4.17 -48.08
CA SER A 430 16.38 3.69 -48.09
C SER A 430 15.57 4.08 -46.84
N SER A 431 14.68 5.05 -47.03
CA SER A 431 13.34 5.20 -46.42
C SER A 431 12.90 4.30 -45.25
N SER A 432 12.62 4.91 -44.10
CA SER A 432 11.71 4.37 -43.07
C SER A 432 10.32 5.01 -43.17
N PRO A 433 9.20 4.27 -43.05
CA PRO A 433 7.85 4.85 -43.12
C PRO A 433 7.38 5.37 -41.76
N SER A 434 7.39 6.69 -41.57
CA SER A 434 6.73 7.36 -40.44
C SER A 434 5.23 7.50 -40.69
N PHE A 435 4.38 6.87 -39.86
CA PHE A 435 2.93 7.03 -39.96
C PHE A 435 2.44 8.37 -39.38
N ILE A 436 1.33 8.87 -39.91
CA ILE A 436 0.90 10.26 -39.81
C ILE A 436 0.02 10.49 -38.57
N ALA A 437 0.30 11.56 -37.81
CA ALA A 437 -0.64 12.14 -36.88
C ALA A 437 -1.61 13.06 -37.64
N SER A 438 -2.92 12.81 -37.54
CA SER A 438 -3.94 13.61 -38.22
C SER A 438 -4.56 14.65 -37.27
N ASP A 439 -4.05 15.88 -37.32
CA ASP A 439 -4.65 17.01 -36.61
C ASP A 439 -6.04 17.36 -37.19
N ILE A 440 -7.05 17.44 -36.30
CA ILE A 440 -8.41 17.84 -36.64
C ILE A 440 -8.63 19.30 -36.18
N PRO A 441 -8.81 20.27 -37.09
CA PRO A 441 -8.99 21.67 -36.71
C PRO A 441 -10.40 21.92 -36.13
N MET A 442 -10.48 22.24 -34.84
CA MET A 442 -11.74 22.69 -34.23
C MET A 442 -12.15 24.08 -34.72
N ASN A 443 -13.14 24.11 -35.61
CA ASN A 443 -13.70 25.35 -36.16
C ASN A 443 -14.62 26.04 -35.14
N ARG A 444 -14.10 27.10 -34.49
CA ARG A 444 -14.76 27.83 -33.40
C ARG A 444 -15.81 28.83 -33.93
N LYS A 445 -17.03 28.36 -34.21
CA LYS A 445 -18.16 29.24 -34.55
C LYS A 445 -18.58 30.11 -33.35
N ASN A 446 -18.49 31.43 -33.51
CA ASN A 446 -19.08 32.39 -32.58
C ASN A 446 -20.59 32.52 -32.88
N SER A 447 -21.44 32.22 -31.90
CA SER A 447 -22.88 32.52 -31.96
C SER A 447 -23.14 33.93 -31.45
N GLN A 448 -23.37 34.89 -32.35
CA GLN A 448 -23.95 36.18 -31.96
C GLN A 448 -25.44 36.04 -31.69
N THR A 449 -25.89 36.50 -30.52
CA THR A 449 -27.30 36.55 -30.14
C THR A 449 -27.96 37.80 -30.72
N SER A 450 -28.83 37.63 -31.71
CA SER A 450 -29.72 38.71 -32.19
C SER A 450 -30.90 38.92 -31.23
N SER A 451 -31.23 40.17 -30.94
CA SER A 451 -32.41 40.55 -30.15
C SER A 451 -33.62 40.75 -31.05
N PRO A 452 -34.84 40.36 -30.64
CA PRO A 452 -36.04 40.62 -31.42
C PRO A 452 -36.48 42.09 -31.28
N GLN A 453 -36.68 42.78 -32.41
CA GLN A 453 -37.46 44.03 -32.40
C GLN A 453 -38.93 43.71 -32.15
N LYS A 454 -39.58 44.49 -31.28
CA LYS A 454 -41.04 44.60 -31.29
C LYS A 454 -41.48 45.45 -32.48
N SER A 455 -42.49 44.98 -33.19
CA SER A 455 -43.33 45.76 -34.08
C SER A 455 -44.78 45.57 -33.66
N ASP A 456 -45.42 46.64 -33.23
CA ASP A 456 -46.86 46.77 -32.98
C ASP A 456 -47.31 48.11 -33.62
N PRO A 457 -48.60 48.27 -33.98
CA PRO A 457 -49.04 49.17 -35.05
C PRO A 457 -49.12 50.66 -34.70
#